data_AF-A0A269PVB7-F1
#
_entry.id   AF-A0A269PVB7-F1
#
_cell.length_a   1.000
_cell.length_b   1.000
_cell.length_c   1.000
_cell.angle_alpha   90.00
_cell.angle_beta   90.00
_cell.angle_gamma   90.00
#
_symmetry.space_group_name_H-M   'P 1'
#
loop_
_entity.id
_entity.type
_entity.pdbx_description
1 polymer ?
#
loop_
_entity_poly.entity_id
_entity_poly.type
_entity_poly.pdbx_seq_one_letter_code
_entity_poly.pdbx_strand_id
1 'polypeptide(L)'
;MNKLSAQDFASLVSDTQKLLSLYYHKDKWKSIFPTISHLSERYDDFYQIKPNAMQAQLCFYLEKQGYTTNLVINQIIIVLSISHSLGINKLLRQQLIAACLCQYICIQKENNAIASQQKLSPQSVKLFKMRYSLTLRLLDYGQVPNGIIQDIFRNITLYTQITMGKKQGILVNKNTLIISIATYLAKQITIAKNHNAKSLASSIATLYLECNQFNVQFLLKKLIGYLPEVLPGTMLKGPQSTYYIGTYYKNEKPLYLNFNIPLNHNSSKGSFSLAKLQNLNNKPQQICQDQGIIFKIWFQPLSDILSKNELISNQMENLSIVNDTLELLESSLKAKNHHSIEDLCQLLSPYQEISEELCKLASNANRTEQSIHSVRHAIMMLGAIRTPLLIQKLILQMQLEELGISQWFLLKAKVNSLVSAAEKAAQQIYDFLPEEAGICILQYCLTVLTETNKIPLKITNFDTKAVLGSPFLAESLLGIEQPIDVTSSNMHEHLSKEWLSAIETLQKKSIDVTTQLFSNHIYCLGIALLTTNKIYKPEYNFDAYTNDFISKALKNLKLTTLDNYLHSLSELHFNNYINFN
;
A
#
# COMPACT_ATOMS: atom_id res chain seq x y z
N MET A 1 -9.00 -20.50 -0.76
CA MET A 1 -8.67 -19.67 0.41
C MET A 1 -9.09 -20.40 1.68
N ASN A 2 -8.18 -20.62 2.63
CA ASN A 2 -8.52 -21.24 3.92
C ASN A 2 -9.54 -20.35 4.66
N LYS A 3 -10.66 -20.94 5.08
CA LYS A 3 -11.74 -20.21 5.76
C LYS A 3 -11.27 -19.85 7.18
N LEU A 4 -10.94 -18.57 7.42
CA LEU A 4 -10.59 -18.09 8.76
C LEU A 4 -11.71 -18.37 9.76
N SER A 5 -11.33 -18.82 10.95
CA SER A 5 -12.24 -19.25 12.00
C SER A 5 -12.17 -18.39 13.26
N ALA A 6 -13.15 -18.60 14.14
CA ALA A 6 -13.16 -18.05 15.50
C ALA A 6 -11.90 -18.37 16.31
N GLN A 7 -11.36 -19.58 16.12
CA GLN A 7 -10.16 -20.06 16.81
C GLN A 7 -8.90 -19.35 16.28
N ASP A 8 -8.86 -19.06 14.99
CA ASP A 8 -7.76 -18.32 14.37
C ASP A 8 -7.72 -16.87 14.89
N PHE A 9 -8.86 -16.25 15.17
CA PHE A 9 -8.88 -14.90 15.73
C PHE A 9 -8.51 -14.90 17.22
N ALA A 10 -9.00 -15.87 17.98
CA ALA A 10 -8.63 -16.03 19.38
C ALA A 10 -7.12 -16.32 19.55
N SER A 11 -6.54 -17.15 18.67
CA SER A 11 -5.10 -17.42 18.66
C SER A 11 -4.29 -16.18 18.28
N LEU A 12 -4.73 -15.37 17.31
CA LEU A 12 -4.07 -14.12 16.93
C LEU A 12 -3.90 -13.17 18.14
N VAL A 13 -4.96 -13.00 18.93
CA VAL A 13 -4.95 -12.21 20.16
C VAL A 13 -4.01 -12.83 21.22
N SER A 14 -4.11 -14.15 21.42
CA SER A 14 -3.26 -14.85 22.38
C SER A 14 -1.78 -14.79 22.00
N ASP A 15 -1.44 -14.91 20.72
CA ASP A 15 -0.08 -14.91 20.23
C ASP A 15 0.53 -13.50 20.29
N THR A 16 -0.31 -12.47 20.15
CA THR A 16 0.10 -11.07 20.41
C THR A 16 0.49 -10.87 21.87
N GLN A 17 -0.30 -11.40 22.82
CA GLN A 17 0.06 -11.37 24.24
C GLN A 17 1.37 -12.11 24.51
N LYS A 18 1.58 -13.28 23.88
CA LYS A 18 2.82 -14.06 24.02
C LYS A 18 4.01 -13.28 23.47
N LEU A 19 3.90 -12.68 22.28
CA LEU A 19 4.97 -11.87 21.70
C LEU A 19 5.42 -10.76 22.66
N LEU A 20 4.46 -10.00 23.21
CA LEU A 20 4.77 -8.88 24.10
C LEU A 20 5.47 -9.30 25.40
N SER A 21 5.34 -10.56 25.82
CA SER A 21 6.05 -11.08 27.00
C SER A 21 7.44 -11.65 26.69
N LEU A 22 7.75 -11.95 25.42
CA LEU A 22 9.03 -12.56 25.01
C LEU A 22 10.25 -11.71 25.39
N TYR A 23 10.14 -10.39 25.42
CA TYR A 23 11.25 -9.52 25.79
C TYR A 23 11.83 -9.84 27.18
N TYR A 24 10.98 -10.29 28.12
CA TYR A 24 11.42 -10.64 29.47
C TYR A 24 12.05 -12.04 29.58
N HIS A 25 12.11 -12.79 28.47
CA HIS A 25 12.71 -14.11 28.36
C HIS A 25 13.85 -14.07 27.33
N LYS A 26 15.05 -13.69 27.77
CA LYS A 26 16.22 -13.46 26.90
C LYS A 26 16.59 -14.68 26.04
N ASP A 27 16.38 -15.88 26.57
CA ASP A 27 16.52 -17.16 25.89
C ASP A 27 15.64 -17.27 24.63
N LYS A 28 14.50 -16.58 24.60
CA LYS A 28 13.52 -16.62 23.51
C LYS A 28 13.63 -15.45 22.53
N TRP A 29 14.60 -14.55 22.68
CA TRP A 29 14.71 -13.36 21.83
C TRP A 29 14.86 -13.68 20.33
N LYS A 30 15.49 -14.81 19.98
CA LYS A 30 15.60 -15.28 18.60
C LYS A 30 14.23 -15.50 17.92
N SER A 31 13.19 -15.79 18.70
CA SER A 31 11.83 -16.01 18.18
C SER A 31 11.01 -14.74 17.98
N ILE A 32 11.49 -13.58 18.46
CA ILE A 32 10.75 -12.32 18.41
C ILE A 32 10.48 -11.88 16.97
N PHE A 33 11.50 -11.86 16.11
CA PHE A 33 11.35 -11.38 14.72
C PHE A 33 10.50 -12.27 13.84
N PRO A 34 10.69 -13.61 13.82
CA PRO A 34 9.78 -14.49 13.10
C PRO A 34 8.33 -14.33 13.57
N THR A 35 8.12 -14.16 14.89
CA THR A 35 6.77 -13.97 15.46
C THR A 35 6.16 -12.63 15.04
N ILE A 36 6.94 -11.54 15.03
CA ILE A 36 6.47 -10.24 14.54
C ILE A 36 6.04 -10.35 13.08
N SER A 37 6.90 -10.91 12.21
CA SER A 37 6.60 -11.06 10.78
C SER A 37 5.32 -11.88 10.56
N HIS A 38 5.20 -13.02 11.24
CA HIS A 38 4.05 -13.89 11.14
C HIS A 38 2.76 -13.23 11.66
N LEU A 39 2.82 -12.51 12.79
CA LEU A 39 1.66 -11.78 13.31
C LEU A 39 1.27 -10.63 12.38
N SER A 40 2.23 -9.91 11.82
CA SER A 40 1.96 -8.84 10.85
C SER A 40 1.20 -9.33 9.64
N GLU A 41 1.62 -10.47 9.07
CA GLU A 41 0.91 -11.11 7.96
C GLU A 41 -0.49 -11.54 8.37
N ARG A 42 -0.62 -12.26 9.49
CA ARG A 42 -1.94 -12.74 9.97
C ARG A 42 -2.91 -11.61 10.26
N TYR A 43 -2.45 -10.48 10.82
CA TYR A 43 -3.29 -9.31 11.07
C TYR A 43 -3.80 -8.69 9.76
N ASP A 44 -2.95 -8.58 8.74
CA ASP A 44 -3.34 -8.05 7.44
C ASP A 44 -4.36 -8.97 6.74
N ASP A 45 -4.09 -10.27 6.69
CA ASP A 45 -4.97 -11.27 6.09
C ASP A 45 -6.33 -11.33 6.81
N PHE A 46 -6.32 -11.26 8.15
CA PHE A 46 -7.56 -11.24 8.93
C PHE A 46 -8.41 -10.01 8.63
N TYR A 47 -7.78 -8.85 8.52
CA TYR A 47 -8.50 -7.60 8.28
C TYR A 47 -9.07 -7.56 6.87
N GLN A 48 -8.34 -8.08 5.88
CA GLN A 48 -8.80 -8.18 4.51
C GLN A 48 -10.03 -9.10 4.37
N ILE A 49 -10.06 -10.23 5.10
CA ILE A 49 -11.14 -11.22 4.98
C ILE A 49 -12.32 -10.91 5.92
N LYS A 50 -12.06 -10.39 7.13
CA LYS A 50 -13.06 -10.14 8.18
C LYS A 50 -12.86 -8.77 8.87
N PRO A 51 -12.98 -7.64 8.14
CA PRO A 51 -12.74 -6.31 8.70
C PRO A 51 -13.68 -5.98 9.87
N ASN A 52 -14.96 -6.33 9.77
CA ASN A 52 -15.95 -6.07 10.84
C ASN A 52 -15.62 -6.79 12.15
N ALA A 53 -15.13 -8.02 12.07
CA ALA A 53 -14.74 -8.78 13.25
C ALA A 53 -13.58 -8.10 13.99
N MET A 54 -12.60 -7.60 13.23
CA MET A 54 -11.48 -6.86 13.78
C MET A 54 -11.88 -5.48 14.29
N GLN A 55 -12.69 -4.73 13.55
CA GLN A 55 -13.19 -3.42 13.98
C GLN A 55 -14.05 -3.53 15.26
N ALA A 56 -14.78 -4.62 15.43
CA ALA A 56 -15.55 -4.87 16.65
C ALA A 56 -14.70 -4.90 17.91
N GLN A 57 -13.43 -5.33 17.82
CA GLN A 57 -12.50 -5.33 18.93
C GLN A 57 -12.27 -3.91 19.50
N LEU A 58 -12.41 -2.85 18.70
CA LEU A 58 -12.30 -1.47 19.17
C LEU A 58 -13.38 -1.11 20.21
N CYS A 59 -14.52 -1.81 20.19
CA CYS A 59 -15.61 -1.64 21.15
C CYS A 59 -15.43 -2.48 22.43
N PHE A 60 -14.47 -3.40 22.47
CA PHE A 60 -14.33 -4.38 23.55
C PHE A 60 -12.93 -4.43 24.18
N TYR A 61 -12.87 -4.45 25.50
CA TYR A 61 -11.65 -4.63 26.29
C TYR A 61 -11.57 -6.06 26.85
N LEU A 62 -10.51 -6.77 26.48
CA LEU A 62 -10.22 -8.14 26.93
C LEU A 62 -9.39 -8.12 28.22
N GLU A 63 -10.05 -8.19 29.37
CA GLU A 63 -9.40 -8.02 30.67
C GLU A 63 -8.24 -9.01 30.91
N LYS A 64 -8.40 -10.27 30.50
CA LYS A 64 -7.36 -11.32 30.65
C LYS A 64 -6.06 -11.03 29.89
N GLN A 65 -6.08 -10.18 28.86
CA GLN A 65 -4.90 -9.84 28.07
C GLN A 65 -4.15 -8.61 28.60
N GLY A 66 -4.75 -7.86 29.53
CA GLY A 66 -4.15 -6.64 30.08
C GLY A 66 -4.14 -5.46 29.11
N TYR A 67 -3.74 -4.30 29.63
CA TYR A 67 -3.87 -3.01 28.94
C TYR A 67 -3.05 -2.94 27.64
N THR A 68 -1.77 -3.28 27.72
CA THR A 68 -0.83 -3.11 26.59
C THR A 68 -1.24 -3.93 25.37
N THR A 69 -1.78 -5.12 25.58
CA THR A 69 -2.19 -5.99 24.47
C THR A 69 -3.45 -5.48 23.80
N ASN A 70 -4.44 -5.06 24.59
CA ASN A 70 -5.61 -4.36 24.03
C ASN A 70 -5.21 -3.09 23.27
N LEU A 71 -4.27 -2.32 23.83
CA LEU A 71 -3.74 -1.10 23.21
C LEU A 71 -3.08 -1.39 21.85
N VAL A 72 -2.20 -2.39 21.79
CA VAL A 72 -1.50 -2.76 20.56
C VAL A 72 -2.48 -3.29 19.50
N ILE A 73 -3.44 -4.13 19.89
CA ILE A 73 -4.47 -4.64 18.98
C ILE A 73 -5.31 -3.48 18.42
N ASN A 74 -5.78 -2.58 19.29
CA ASN A 74 -6.53 -1.39 18.89
C ASN A 74 -5.72 -0.52 17.94
N GLN A 75 -4.43 -0.32 18.22
CA GLN A 75 -3.53 0.44 17.37
C GLN A 75 -3.39 -0.21 15.99
N ILE A 76 -3.19 -1.52 15.92
CA ILE A 76 -3.06 -2.29 14.67
C ILE A 76 -4.32 -2.15 13.82
N ILE A 77 -5.51 -2.30 14.42
CA ILE A 77 -6.79 -2.16 13.72
C ILE A 77 -6.95 -0.74 13.15
N ILE A 78 -6.55 0.29 13.89
CA ILE A 78 -6.59 1.69 13.41
C ILE A 78 -5.58 1.90 12.28
N VAL A 79 -4.36 1.36 12.39
CA VAL A 79 -3.35 1.41 11.31
C VAL A 79 -3.87 0.74 10.05
N LEU A 80 -4.46 -0.45 10.16
CA LEU A 80 -5.07 -1.16 9.05
C LEU A 80 -6.20 -0.32 8.42
N SER A 81 -7.08 0.25 9.23
CA SER A 81 -8.18 1.10 8.75
C SER A 81 -7.66 2.32 7.97
N ILE A 82 -6.65 3.03 8.50
CA ILE A 82 -6.01 4.14 7.80
C ILE A 82 -5.32 3.66 6.52
N SER A 83 -4.61 2.53 6.59
CA SER A 83 -3.83 2.02 5.47
C SER A 83 -4.70 1.62 4.29
N HIS A 84 -5.80 0.93 4.57
CA HIS A 84 -6.80 0.57 3.56
C HIS A 84 -7.52 1.80 2.98
N SER A 85 -7.82 2.82 3.80
CA SER A 85 -8.39 4.08 3.32
C SER A 85 -7.49 4.88 2.37
N LEU A 86 -6.20 4.55 2.34
CA LEU A 86 -5.16 5.21 1.56
C LEU A 86 -4.62 4.34 0.43
N GLY A 87 -5.13 3.12 0.23
CA GLY A 87 -4.59 2.19 -0.76
C GLY A 87 -3.13 1.76 -0.47
N ILE A 88 -2.69 1.75 0.80
CA ILE A 88 -1.32 1.34 1.13
C ILE A 88 -1.14 -0.16 0.82
N ASN A 89 -0.11 -0.51 0.06
CA ASN A 89 0.17 -1.90 -0.34
C ASN A 89 0.43 -2.86 0.84
N LYS A 90 0.23 -4.16 0.59
CA LYS A 90 0.32 -5.23 1.60
C LYS A 90 1.63 -5.22 2.38
N LEU A 91 2.78 -5.11 1.69
CA LEU A 91 4.08 -5.14 2.35
C LEU A 91 4.24 -3.98 3.34
N LEU A 92 3.91 -2.76 2.90
CA LEU A 92 4.00 -1.59 3.75
C LEU A 92 3.01 -1.68 4.94
N ARG A 93 1.80 -2.21 4.73
CA ARG A 93 0.86 -2.49 5.84
C ARG A 93 1.48 -3.43 6.87
N GLN A 94 2.06 -4.55 6.44
CA GLN A 94 2.73 -5.50 7.33
C GLN A 94 3.89 -4.87 8.11
N GLN A 95 4.66 -3.97 7.48
CA GLN A 95 5.73 -3.22 8.15
C GLN A 95 5.19 -2.22 9.18
N LEU A 96 4.07 -1.56 8.91
CA LEU A 96 3.41 -0.67 9.88
C LEU A 96 2.82 -1.47 11.06
N ILE A 97 2.23 -2.65 10.80
CA ILE A 97 1.77 -3.57 11.85
C ILE A 97 2.96 -4.04 12.71
N ALA A 98 4.08 -4.37 12.08
CA ALA A 98 5.30 -4.76 12.78
C ALA A 98 5.81 -3.63 13.68
N ALA A 99 5.74 -2.38 13.22
CA ALA A 99 6.07 -1.22 14.04
C ALA A 99 5.15 -1.11 15.27
N CYS A 100 3.84 -1.35 15.15
CA CYS A 100 2.93 -1.38 16.29
C CYS A 100 3.30 -2.46 17.31
N LEU A 101 3.60 -3.68 16.85
CA LEU A 101 4.01 -4.80 17.70
C LEU A 101 5.32 -4.49 18.44
N CYS A 102 6.28 -3.86 17.77
CA CYS A 102 7.58 -3.45 18.34
C CYS A 102 7.48 -2.30 19.35
N GLN A 103 6.44 -1.46 19.27
CA GLN A 103 6.37 -0.20 20.02
C GLN A 103 6.33 -0.38 21.53
N TYR A 104 5.75 -1.49 21.99
CA TYR A 104 5.54 -1.78 23.42
C TYR A 104 6.23 -3.05 23.90
N ILE A 105 6.92 -3.79 23.03
CA ILE A 105 7.53 -5.09 23.36
C ILE A 105 8.53 -4.99 24.52
N CYS A 106 9.33 -3.93 24.57
CA CYS A 106 10.35 -3.74 25.61
C CYS A 106 9.79 -3.22 26.95
N ILE A 107 8.51 -2.82 27.00
CA ILE A 107 7.92 -2.09 28.15
C ILE A 107 6.51 -2.57 28.51
N GLN A 108 6.13 -3.79 28.14
CA GLN A 108 4.77 -4.30 28.37
C GLN A 108 4.38 -4.26 29.87
N LYS A 109 5.24 -4.73 30.77
CA LYS A 109 5.00 -4.74 32.22
C LYS A 109 4.86 -3.32 32.77
N GLU A 110 5.77 -2.43 32.39
CA GLU A 110 5.78 -1.03 32.80
C GLU A 110 4.53 -0.29 32.34
N ASN A 111 4.12 -0.49 31.08
CA ASN A 111 2.95 0.16 30.51
C ASN A 111 1.64 -0.35 31.15
N ASN A 112 1.55 -1.65 31.46
CA ASN A 112 0.44 -2.20 32.25
C ASN A 112 0.38 -1.62 33.67
N ALA A 113 1.53 -1.52 34.36
CA ALA A 113 1.61 -0.93 35.68
C ALA A 113 1.13 0.53 35.67
N ILE A 114 1.58 1.35 34.72
CA ILE A 114 1.12 2.74 34.55
C ILE A 114 -0.40 2.81 34.33
N ALA A 115 -0.95 1.96 33.46
CA ALA A 115 -2.39 1.94 33.18
C ALA A 115 -3.23 1.54 34.40
N SER A 116 -2.66 0.72 35.29
CA SER A 116 -3.29 0.30 36.55
C SER A 116 -3.02 1.23 37.74
N GLN A 117 -2.38 2.39 37.52
CA GLN A 117 -1.94 3.34 38.55
C GLN A 117 -0.96 2.77 39.59
N GLN A 118 -0.18 1.76 39.22
CA GLN A 118 0.89 1.23 40.08
C GLN A 118 2.14 2.11 39.98
N LYS A 119 2.83 2.32 41.11
CA LYS A 119 4.10 3.06 41.14
C LYS A 119 5.19 2.23 40.47
N LEU A 120 5.90 2.83 39.52
CA LEU A 120 7.06 2.21 38.88
C LEU A 120 8.31 2.33 39.75
N SER A 121 9.16 1.31 39.70
CA SER A 121 10.51 1.38 40.26
C SER A 121 11.37 2.40 39.49
N PRO A 122 12.44 2.96 40.09
CA PRO A 122 13.37 3.85 39.38
C PRO A 122 13.95 3.24 38.09
N GLN A 123 14.21 1.93 38.11
CA GLN A 123 14.68 1.18 36.94
C GLN A 123 13.59 1.10 35.85
N SER A 124 12.35 0.78 36.22
CA SER A 124 11.21 0.75 35.31
C SER A 124 10.90 2.11 34.67
N VAL A 125 11.06 3.20 35.43
CA VAL A 125 10.95 4.56 34.87
C VAL A 125 12.02 4.82 33.81
N LYS A 126 13.26 4.37 34.06
CA LYS A 126 14.35 4.48 33.08
C LYS A 126 14.05 3.67 31.81
N LEU A 127 13.59 2.42 31.95
CA LEU A 127 13.17 1.58 30.81
C LEU A 127 12.08 2.26 29.98
N PHE A 128 11.05 2.79 30.64
CA PHE A 128 9.95 3.47 29.96
C PHE A 128 10.40 4.70 29.17
N LYS A 129 11.35 5.50 29.72
CA LYS A 129 11.94 6.65 29.01
C LYS A 129 12.77 6.21 27.80
N MET A 130 13.52 5.11 27.92
CA MET A 130 14.41 4.59 26.87
C MET A 130 13.72 3.66 25.87
N ARG A 131 12.42 3.41 25.98
CA ARG A 131 11.68 2.36 25.25
C ARG A 131 12.01 2.25 23.76
N TYR A 132 12.02 3.35 23.01
CA TYR A 132 12.27 3.30 21.55
C TYR A 132 13.73 3.00 21.23
N SER A 133 14.68 3.48 22.05
CA SER A 133 16.09 3.11 21.92
C SER A 133 16.32 1.63 22.24
N LEU A 134 15.61 1.09 23.23
CA LEU A 134 15.65 -0.34 23.54
C LEU A 134 15.04 -1.18 22.41
N THR A 135 13.92 -0.75 21.83
CA THR A 135 13.34 -1.39 20.65
C THR A 135 14.33 -1.40 19.49
N LEU A 136 14.97 -0.27 19.17
CA LEU A 136 15.98 -0.21 18.11
C LEU A 136 17.14 -1.19 18.36
N ARG A 137 17.69 -1.23 19.59
CA ARG A 137 18.74 -2.19 19.95
C ARG A 137 18.27 -3.65 19.85
N LEU A 138 17.01 -3.92 20.17
CA LEU A 138 16.42 -5.23 20.00
C LEU A 138 16.39 -5.60 18.51
N LEU A 139 15.91 -4.71 17.64
CA LEU A 139 15.92 -4.90 16.18
C LEU A 139 17.35 -5.15 15.65
N ASP A 140 18.34 -4.40 16.13
CA ASP A 140 19.75 -4.56 15.76
C ASP A 140 20.29 -5.92 16.20
N TYR A 141 19.95 -6.37 17.41
CA TYR A 141 20.30 -7.72 17.90
C TYR A 141 19.70 -8.82 17.03
N GLY A 142 18.50 -8.57 16.49
CA GLY A 142 17.83 -9.43 15.51
C GLY A 142 18.39 -9.41 14.11
N GLN A 143 19.39 -8.57 13.84
CA GLN A 143 19.91 -8.29 12.50
C GLN A 143 18.81 -7.87 11.52
N VAL A 144 17.77 -7.18 12.01
CA VAL A 144 16.71 -6.66 11.16
C VAL A 144 17.27 -5.53 10.31
N PRO A 145 17.15 -5.60 8.97
CA PRO A 145 17.63 -4.54 8.09
C PRO A 145 17.05 -3.18 8.49
N ASN A 146 17.87 -2.14 8.39
CA ASN A 146 17.40 -0.76 8.58
C ASN A 146 16.35 -0.43 7.53
N GLY A 147 15.18 0.02 7.98
CA GLY A 147 14.09 0.42 7.12
C GLY A 147 13.02 1.21 7.88
N ILE A 148 11.77 1.05 7.44
CA ILE A 148 10.64 1.88 7.89
C ILE A 148 10.43 1.81 9.40
N ILE A 149 10.62 0.63 10.01
CA ILE A 149 10.43 0.43 11.46
C ILE A 149 11.44 1.29 12.26
N GLN A 150 12.71 1.29 11.86
CA GLN A 150 13.75 2.09 12.51
C GLN A 150 13.51 3.59 12.31
N ASP A 151 13.12 4.00 11.11
CA ASP A 151 12.80 5.41 10.80
C ASP A 151 11.61 5.94 11.61
N ILE A 152 10.60 5.10 11.82
CA ILE A 152 9.47 5.40 12.71
C ILE A 152 10.00 5.64 14.13
N PHE A 153 10.75 4.70 14.70
CA PHE A 153 11.18 4.80 16.10
C PHE A 153 12.16 5.94 16.38
N ARG A 154 12.96 6.35 15.40
CA ARG A 154 13.82 7.54 15.50
C ARG A 154 13.00 8.83 15.69
N ASN A 155 11.81 8.90 15.07
CA ASN A 155 11.02 10.14 14.97
C ASN A 155 9.72 10.13 15.78
N ILE A 156 9.23 8.97 16.23
CA ILE A 156 7.89 8.81 16.81
C ILE A 156 7.66 9.70 18.05
N THR A 157 8.69 9.94 18.87
CA THR A 157 8.58 10.84 20.04
C THR A 157 8.24 12.26 19.61
N LEU A 158 8.94 12.79 18.60
CA LEU A 158 8.72 14.12 18.07
C LEU A 158 7.32 14.21 17.45
N TYR A 159 6.95 13.22 16.64
CA TYR A 159 5.63 13.18 15.97
C TYR A 159 4.50 13.12 16.99
N THR A 160 4.64 12.33 18.06
CA THR A 160 3.65 12.27 19.14
C THR A 160 3.51 13.63 19.82
N GLN A 161 4.62 14.33 20.09
CA GLN A 161 4.57 15.66 20.73
C GLN A 161 3.88 16.70 19.86
N ILE A 162 4.16 16.71 18.55
CA ILE A 162 3.55 17.64 17.59
C ILE A 162 2.06 17.32 17.41
N THR A 163 1.71 16.03 17.25
CA THR A 163 0.31 15.57 17.11
C THR A 163 -0.53 15.99 18.32
N MET A 164 0.05 15.97 19.53
CA MET A 164 -0.60 16.38 20.77
C MET A 164 -0.52 17.90 21.06
N GLY A 165 -0.04 18.72 20.12
CA GLY A 165 0.07 20.17 20.29
C GLY A 165 1.12 20.63 21.33
N LYS A 166 1.98 19.73 21.82
CA LYS A 166 3.02 20.05 22.83
C LYS A 166 4.26 20.71 22.23
N LYS A 167 4.44 20.60 20.91
CA LYS A 167 5.57 21.16 20.17
C LYS A 167 5.12 21.55 18.76
N GLN A 168 5.73 22.58 18.20
CA GLN A 168 5.55 22.93 16.78
C GLN A 168 6.59 22.22 15.91
N GLY A 169 6.21 21.86 14.69
CA GLY A 169 7.09 21.22 13.71
C GLY A 169 6.32 20.62 12.54
N ILE A 170 7.04 20.26 11.48
CA ILE A 170 6.46 19.74 10.24
C ILE A 170 6.42 18.21 10.30
N LEU A 171 5.29 17.62 9.90
CA LEU A 171 5.05 16.18 9.87
C LEU A 171 5.13 15.66 8.43
N VAL A 172 6.35 15.37 7.96
CA VAL A 172 6.63 14.96 6.57
C VAL A 172 6.52 13.45 6.36
N ASN A 173 6.99 12.65 7.32
CA ASN A 173 7.02 11.19 7.20
C ASN A 173 5.62 10.62 7.47
N LYS A 174 4.94 10.23 6.39
CA LYS A 174 3.59 9.64 6.42
C LYS A 174 3.50 8.39 7.30
N ASN A 175 4.49 7.51 7.27
CA ASN A 175 4.50 6.26 8.04
C ASN A 175 4.55 6.52 9.56
N THR A 176 5.48 7.38 9.99
CA THR A 176 5.57 7.81 11.40
C THR A 176 4.31 8.54 11.84
N LEU A 177 3.71 9.32 10.94
CA LEU A 177 2.46 10.04 11.21
C LEU A 177 1.28 9.08 11.44
N ILE A 178 1.12 8.06 10.58
CA ILE A 178 0.09 7.02 10.74
C ILE A 178 0.24 6.33 12.10
N ILE A 179 1.46 5.92 12.46
CA ILE A 179 1.71 5.27 13.76
C ILE A 179 1.44 6.21 14.93
N SER A 180 1.81 7.50 14.81
CA SER A 180 1.56 8.52 15.85
C SER A 180 0.06 8.73 16.09
N ILE A 181 -0.72 8.90 15.02
CA ILE A 181 -2.18 9.07 15.09
C ILE A 181 -2.84 7.82 15.67
N ALA A 182 -2.48 6.64 15.15
CA ALA A 182 -3.02 5.38 15.65
C ALA A 182 -2.67 5.16 17.13
N THR A 183 -1.45 5.49 17.55
CA THR A 183 -1.04 5.43 18.96
C THR A 183 -1.90 6.33 19.83
N TYR A 184 -2.14 7.58 19.40
CA TYR A 184 -2.95 8.53 20.15
C TYR A 184 -4.39 8.01 20.29
N LEU A 185 -5.01 7.64 19.17
CA LEU A 185 -6.40 7.16 19.16
C LEU A 185 -6.55 5.88 19.99
N ALA A 186 -5.66 4.90 19.82
CA ALA A 186 -5.67 3.66 20.59
C ALA A 186 -5.57 3.92 22.09
N LYS A 187 -4.72 4.87 22.52
CA LYS A 187 -4.60 5.26 23.94
C LYS A 187 -5.89 5.87 24.48
N GLN A 188 -6.60 6.69 23.70
CA GLN A 188 -7.83 7.35 24.13
C GLN A 188 -9.02 6.38 24.26
N ILE A 189 -9.06 5.32 23.46
CA ILE A 189 -10.18 4.36 23.48
C ILE A 189 -9.95 3.19 24.42
N THR A 190 -8.70 2.85 24.73
CA THR A 190 -8.38 1.66 25.52
C THR A 190 -8.61 1.90 27.01
N ILE A 191 -9.49 1.13 27.65
CA ILE A 191 -9.80 1.26 29.07
C ILE A 191 -8.55 1.16 29.95
N ALA A 192 -8.34 2.14 30.83
CA ALA A 192 -7.33 2.09 31.89
C ALA A 192 -7.85 2.76 33.16
N LYS A 193 -7.20 2.50 34.32
CA LYS A 193 -7.57 3.16 35.58
C LYS A 193 -7.10 4.62 35.65
N ASN A 194 -6.11 4.98 34.84
CA ASN A 194 -5.49 6.30 34.85
C ASN A 194 -6.15 7.35 33.95
N HIS A 195 -7.13 6.97 33.13
CA HIS A 195 -7.90 7.91 32.30
C HIS A 195 -9.26 7.31 31.93
N ASN A 196 -10.21 8.18 31.60
CA ASN A 196 -11.52 7.74 31.13
C ASN A 196 -11.46 7.48 29.62
N ALA A 197 -11.75 6.24 29.21
CA ALA A 197 -11.81 5.87 27.80
C ALA A 197 -12.91 6.65 27.08
N LYS A 198 -12.60 7.08 25.85
CA LYS A 198 -13.49 7.79 24.94
C LYS A 198 -13.97 6.85 23.82
N SER A 199 -15.03 7.21 23.11
CA SER A 199 -15.38 6.51 21.87
C SER A 199 -14.43 6.93 20.74
N LEU A 200 -14.15 6.04 19.78
CA LEU A 200 -13.23 6.34 18.68
C LEU A 200 -13.64 7.61 17.93
N ALA A 201 -14.93 7.76 17.61
CA ALA A 201 -15.47 8.95 16.95
C ALA A 201 -15.17 10.23 17.74
N SER A 202 -15.37 10.21 19.06
CA SER A 202 -15.07 11.37 19.91
C SER A 202 -13.57 11.65 20.00
N SER A 203 -12.72 10.62 20.00
CA SER A 203 -11.26 10.76 20.00
C SER A 203 -10.75 11.34 18.69
N ILE A 204 -11.31 10.93 17.55
CA ILE A 204 -10.99 11.49 16.23
C ILE A 204 -11.42 12.96 16.15
N ALA A 205 -12.67 13.26 16.55
CA ALA A 205 -13.17 14.63 16.56
C ALA A 205 -12.32 15.55 17.44
N THR A 206 -11.94 15.07 18.64
CA THR A 206 -11.03 15.79 19.55
C THR A 206 -9.70 16.09 18.85
N LEU A 207 -9.03 15.08 18.28
CA LEU A 207 -7.72 15.27 17.64
C LEU A 207 -7.80 16.17 16.40
N TYR A 208 -8.88 16.06 15.63
CA TYR A 208 -9.12 16.90 14.44
C TYR A 208 -9.23 18.38 14.81
N LEU A 209 -9.93 18.69 15.90
CA LEU A 209 -10.11 20.06 16.39
C LEU A 209 -8.87 20.61 17.08
N GLU A 210 -8.12 19.77 17.82
CA GLU A 210 -6.93 20.19 18.57
C GLU A 210 -5.68 20.33 17.69
N CYS A 211 -5.58 19.60 16.56
CA CYS A 211 -4.39 19.58 15.71
C CYS A 211 -4.60 20.36 14.42
N ASN A 212 -3.89 21.49 14.28
CA ASN A 212 -3.95 22.35 13.08
C ASN A 212 -3.09 21.85 11.89
N GLN A 213 -2.51 20.66 11.99
CA GLN A 213 -1.67 20.10 10.92
C GLN A 213 -2.54 19.47 9.83
N PHE A 214 -2.44 19.98 8.60
CA PHE A 214 -3.21 19.48 7.45
C PHE A 214 -3.05 17.96 7.26
N ASN A 215 -1.82 17.44 7.35
CA ASN A 215 -1.57 16.01 7.18
C ASN A 215 -2.28 15.14 8.23
N VAL A 216 -2.42 15.63 9.47
CA VAL A 216 -3.18 14.93 10.52
C VAL A 216 -4.66 14.95 10.16
N GLN A 217 -5.22 16.12 9.86
CA GLN A 217 -6.63 16.28 9.51
C GLN A 217 -7.02 15.46 8.27
N PHE A 218 -6.15 15.42 7.25
CA PHE A 218 -6.33 14.60 6.06
C PHE A 218 -6.44 13.11 6.40
N LEU A 219 -5.52 12.58 7.20
CA LEU A 219 -5.54 11.18 7.61
C LEU A 219 -6.76 10.84 8.47
N LEU A 220 -7.20 11.75 9.34
CA LEU A 220 -8.42 11.57 10.13
C LEU A 220 -9.69 11.57 9.27
N LYS A 221 -9.76 12.42 8.24
CA LYS A 221 -10.86 12.41 7.26
C LYS A 221 -10.90 11.09 6.49
N LYS A 222 -9.74 10.60 6.02
CA LYS A 222 -9.64 9.30 5.34
C LYS A 222 -10.07 8.14 6.25
N LEU A 223 -9.66 8.18 7.53
CA LEU A 223 -10.10 7.20 8.53
C LEU A 223 -11.62 7.21 8.75
N ILE A 224 -12.23 8.38 8.95
CA ILE A 224 -13.68 8.50 9.15
C ILE A 224 -14.45 8.06 7.90
N GLY A 225 -13.99 8.43 6.70
CA GLY A 225 -14.65 8.03 5.46
C GLY A 225 -14.58 6.54 5.18
N TYR A 226 -13.57 5.85 5.73
CA TYR A 226 -13.42 4.40 5.58
C TYR A 226 -14.18 3.59 6.62
N LEU A 227 -14.21 4.05 7.88
CA LEU A 227 -14.94 3.36 8.94
C LEU A 227 -16.45 3.49 8.74
N PRO A 228 -17.23 2.47 9.13
CA PRO A 228 -18.68 2.62 9.15
C PRO A 228 -19.08 3.71 10.14
N GLU A 229 -20.18 4.39 9.85
CA GLU A 229 -20.77 5.44 10.71
C GLU A 229 -20.90 4.97 12.17
N VAL A 230 -21.26 3.70 12.34
CA VAL A 230 -21.28 3.02 13.62
C VAL A 230 -20.38 1.80 13.56
N LEU A 231 -19.47 1.71 14.53
CA LEU A 231 -18.55 0.58 14.61
C LEU A 231 -19.30 -0.71 14.92
N PRO A 232 -18.99 -1.82 14.22
CA PRO A 232 -19.40 -3.16 14.63
C PRO A 232 -19.06 -3.39 16.11
N GLY A 233 -19.87 -4.16 16.82
CA GLY A 233 -19.70 -4.43 18.25
C GLY A 233 -20.26 -3.33 19.18
N THR A 234 -20.75 -2.20 18.66
CA THR A 234 -21.38 -1.15 19.47
C THR A 234 -22.61 -1.70 20.21
N MET A 235 -22.65 -1.55 21.53
CA MET A 235 -23.78 -1.98 22.35
C MET A 235 -24.92 -0.96 22.31
N LEU A 236 -26.10 -1.41 21.86
CA LEU A 236 -27.31 -0.62 21.74
C LEU A 236 -28.04 -0.51 23.08
N LYS A 237 -28.85 0.55 23.25
CA LYS A 237 -29.72 0.67 24.42
C LYS A 237 -30.97 -0.18 24.20
N GLY A 238 -31.26 -1.08 25.13
CA GLY A 238 -32.46 -1.90 25.10
C GLY A 238 -32.63 -2.73 26.37
N PRO A 239 -33.76 -3.43 26.51
CA PRO A 239 -34.01 -4.35 27.62
C PRO A 239 -33.13 -5.61 27.56
N GLN A 240 -32.52 -5.90 26.42
CA GLN A 240 -31.57 -6.99 26.19
C GLN A 240 -30.18 -6.43 25.85
N SER A 241 -29.14 -7.24 26.02
CA SER A 241 -27.79 -6.90 25.57
C SER A 241 -27.72 -7.05 24.05
N THR A 242 -27.96 -5.97 23.34
CA THR A 242 -27.96 -5.92 21.88
C THR A 242 -26.66 -5.31 21.36
N TYR A 243 -26.02 -5.99 20.42
CA TYR A 243 -24.79 -5.56 19.76
C TYR A 243 -25.02 -5.33 18.27
N TYR A 244 -24.58 -4.18 17.78
CA TYR A 244 -24.61 -3.85 16.37
C TYR A 244 -23.58 -4.67 15.59
N ILE A 245 -24.00 -5.30 14.49
CA ILE A 245 -23.11 -6.12 13.65
C ILE A 245 -22.68 -5.37 12.39
N GLY A 246 -23.61 -4.66 11.75
CA GLY A 246 -23.32 -3.91 10.53
C GLY A 246 -24.59 -3.53 9.77
N THR A 247 -24.40 -2.69 8.76
CA THR A 247 -25.43 -2.32 7.78
C THR A 247 -25.30 -3.25 6.59
N TYR A 248 -26.42 -3.88 6.23
CA TYR A 248 -26.54 -4.76 5.07
C TYR A 248 -27.69 -4.29 4.20
N TYR A 249 -27.77 -4.79 2.97
CA TYR A 249 -28.75 -4.38 1.99
C TYR A 249 -29.56 -5.57 1.52
N LYS A 250 -30.86 -5.36 1.40
CA LYS A 250 -31.79 -6.27 0.73
C LYS A 250 -32.63 -5.45 -0.23
N ASN A 251 -32.56 -5.76 -1.52
CA ASN A 251 -33.26 -5.00 -2.58
C ASN A 251 -33.00 -3.48 -2.44
N GLU A 252 -31.73 -3.09 -2.33
CA GLU A 252 -31.25 -1.70 -2.19
C GLU A 252 -31.68 -0.97 -0.90
N LYS A 253 -32.46 -1.61 -0.02
CA LYS A 253 -32.88 -1.02 1.25
C LYS A 253 -31.87 -1.36 2.36
N PRO A 254 -31.36 -0.37 3.10
CA PRO A 254 -30.46 -0.62 4.22
C PRO A 254 -31.22 -1.27 5.38
N LEU A 255 -30.60 -2.30 5.95
CA LEU A 255 -31.05 -3.07 7.10
C LEU A 255 -29.91 -3.15 8.12
N TYR A 256 -30.25 -2.97 9.40
CA TYR A 256 -29.28 -3.03 10.49
C TYR A 256 -29.35 -4.41 11.11
N LEU A 257 -28.25 -5.14 11.04
CA LEU A 257 -28.13 -6.46 11.66
C LEU A 257 -27.61 -6.29 13.09
N ASN A 258 -28.34 -6.87 14.03
CA ASN A 258 -28.02 -6.85 15.45
C ASN A 258 -27.92 -8.27 16.00
N PHE A 259 -27.10 -8.45 17.04
CA PHE A 259 -27.01 -9.68 17.82
C PHE A 259 -27.54 -9.42 19.23
N ASN A 260 -28.64 -10.08 19.59
CA ASN A 260 -29.30 -9.90 20.88
C ASN A 260 -28.93 -11.05 21.81
N ILE A 261 -28.59 -10.73 23.04
CA ILE A 261 -28.38 -11.70 24.12
C ILE A 261 -29.46 -11.48 25.18
N PRO A 262 -30.26 -12.50 25.51
CA PRO A 262 -31.21 -12.41 26.61
C PRO A 262 -30.52 -12.05 27.94
N LEU A 263 -31.23 -11.35 28.82
CA LEU A 263 -30.71 -10.98 30.15
C LEU A 263 -30.22 -12.23 30.90
N ASN A 264 -29.09 -12.08 31.61
CA ASN A 264 -28.43 -13.15 32.38
C ASN A 264 -27.96 -14.37 31.57
N HIS A 265 -27.95 -14.28 30.23
CA HIS A 265 -27.40 -15.30 29.36
C HIS A 265 -26.10 -14.82 28.67
N ASN A 266 -25.43 -15.76 28.01
CA ASN A 266 -24.26 -15.50 27.18
C ASN A 266 -24.60 -15.65 25.68
N SER A 267 -23.64 -15.35 24.84
CA SER A 267 -23.69 -15.41 23.37
C SER A 267 -24.12 -16.76 22.82
N SER A 268 -24.01 -17.86 23.57
CA SER A 268 -24.52 -19.16 23.11
C SER A 268 -26.05 -19.22 22.99
N LYS A 269 -26.76 -18.35 23.71
CA LYS A 269 -28.22 -18.18 23.64
C LYS A 269 -28.62 -16.92 22.87
N GLY A 270 -27.67 -16.25 22.23
CA GLY A 270 -27.94 -15.05 21.46
C GLY A 270 -28.55 -15.38 20.09
N SER A 271 -29.22 -14.39 19.51
CA SER A 271 -29.89 -14.52 18.22
C SER A 271 -29.71 -13.26 17.38
N PHE A 272 -29.61 -13.42 16.06
CA PHE A 272 -29.59 -12.31 15.14
C PHE A 272 -30.99 -11.74 14.91
N SER A 273 -31.09 -10.42 14.80
CA SER A 273 -32.33 -9.72 14.46
C SER A 273 -32.05 -8.60 13.46
N LEU A 274 -33.00 -8.36 12.57
CA LEU A 274 -33.00 -7.22 11.67
C LEU A 274 -33.84 -6.10 12.29
N ALA A 275 -33.26 -4.91 12.38
CA ALA A 275 -33.95 -3.72 12.90
C ALA A 275 -33.89 -2.56 11.89
N LYS A 276 -34.85 -1.64 12.00
CA LYS A 276 -34.75 -0.30 11.40
C LYS A 276 -33.84 0.58 12.25
N LEU A 277 -33.24 1.61 11.63
CA LEU A 277 -32.28 2.54 12.24
C LEU A 277 -32.68 2.89 13.68
N GLN A 278 -31.83 2.54 14.63
CA GLN A 278 -31.99 2.94 16.03
C GLN A 278 -31.10 4.15 16.31
N ASN A 279 -31.37 4.90 17.39
CA ASN A 279 -30.45 5.94 17.86
C ASN A 279 -29.17 5.28 18.38
N LEU A 280 -28.13 5.32 17.56
CA LEU A 280 -26.83 4.71 17.83
C LEU A 280 -25.99 5.71 18.62
N ASN A 281 -25.68 5.38 19.87
CA ASN A 281 -24.76 6.20 20.68
C ASN A 281 -23.34 5.62 20.58
N ASN A 282 -22.39 6.45 20.13
CA ASN A 282 -20.97 6.13 20.15
C ASN A 282 -20.44 6.06 21.58
N LYS A 283 -20.56 4.89 22.20
CA LYS A 283 -20.06 4.62 23.54
C LYS A 283 -18.56 4.32 23.54
N PRO A 284 -17.86 4.61 24.65
CA PRO A 284 -16.52 4.10 24.88
C PRO A 284 -16.45 2.56 24.85
N GLN A 285 -15.24 2.05 24.73
CA GLN A 285 -14.93 0.62 24.85
C GLN A 285 -15.50 0.05 26.16
N GLN A 286 -15.96 -1.20 26.11
CA GLN A 286 -16.56 -1.90 27.26
C GLN A 286 -15.79 -3.15 27.62
N ILE A 287 -15.77 -3.52 28.90
CA ILE A 287 -15.17 -4.78 29.34
C ILE A 287 -15.97 -5.95 28.77
N CYS A 288 -15.29 -6.82 28.02
CA CYS A 288 -15.90 -7.99 27.43
C CYS A 288 -15.90 -9.17 28.42
N GLN A 289 -17.07 -9.47 28.98
CA GLN A 289 -17.26 -10.62 29.85
C GLN A 289 -17.43 -11.93 29.06
N ASP A 290 -18.02 -11.85 27.87
CA ASP A 290 -18.27 -12.99 27.01
C ASP A 290 -17.51 -12.90 25.68
N GLN A 291 -16.41 -13.67 25.61
CA GLN A 291 -15.54 -13.73 24.44
C GLN A 291 -16.22 -14.30 23.18
N GLY A 292 -17.36 -14.99 23.31
CA GLY A 292 -18.13 -15.45 22.15
C GLY A 292 -18.63 -14.27 21.28
N ILE A 293 -18.85 -13.11 21.89
CA ILE A 293 -19.24 -11.86 21.20
C ILE A 293 -18.12 -11.36 20.29
N ILE A 294 -16.85 -11.59 20.62
CA ILE A 294 -15.70 -11.14 19.82
C ILE A 294 -15.27 -12.22 18.83
N PHE A 295 -15.22 -13.48 19.26
CA PHE A 295 -14.59 -14.52 18.47
C PHE A 295 -15.56 -15.38 17.69
N LYS A 296 -16.84 -15.53 18.09
CA LYS A 296 -17.73 -16.53 17.45
C LYS A 296 -18.71 -15.92 16.46
N ILE A 297 -19.39 -14.85 16.85
CA ILE A 297 -20.56 -14.36 16.11
C ILE A 297 -20.23 -13.83 14.70
N TRP A 298 -18.97 -13.47 14.42
CA TRP A 298 -18.53 -12.84 13.16
C TRP A 298 -18.16 -13.82 12.04
N PHE A 299 -18.22 -15.12 12.32
CA PHE A 299 -17.74 -16.18 11.41
C PHE A 299 -18.92 -16.93 10.80
N GLN A 300 -18.94 -18.25 10.94
CA GLN A 300 -19.98 -19.10 10.39
C GLN A 300 -21.41 -18.64 10.76
N PRO A 301 -21.73 -18.29 12.02
CA PRO A 301 -23.08 -17.84 12.37
C PRO A 301 -23.55 -16.61 11.58
N LEU A 302 -22.66 -15.64 11.34
CA LEU A 302 -22.99 -14.46 10.54
C LEU A 302 -23.16 -14.84 9.07
N SER A 303 -22.23 -15.63 8.51
CA SER A 303 -22.33 -16.08 7.12
C SER A 303 -23.65 -16.80 6.83
N ASP A 304 -24.09 -17.68 7.73
CA ASP A 304 -25.35 -18.43 7.59
C ASP A 304 -26.57 -17.50 7.62
N ILE A 305 -26.54 -16.46 8.46
CA ILE A 305 -27.61 -15.46 8.54
C ILE A 305 -27.64 -14.57 7.31
N LEU A 306 -26.49 -14.17 6.78
CA LEU A 306 -26.40 -13.36 5.56
C LEU A 306 -26.94 -14.12 4.35
N SER A 307 -26.55 -15.39 4.18
CA SER A 307 -27.05 -16.22 3.09
C SER A 307 -28.54 -16.51 3.22
N LYS A 308 -29.01 -16.86 4.43
CA LYS A 308 -30.43 -17.18 4.68
C LYS A 308 -31.37 -16.00 4.39
N ASN A 309 -30.90 -14.77 4.60
CA ASN A 309 -31.71 -13.56 4.43
C ASN A 309 -31.41 -12.80 3.14
N GLU A 310 -30.49 -13.28 2.30
CA GLU A 310 -30.03 -12.64 1.05
C GLU A 310 -29.50 -11.22 1.30
N LEU A 311 -28.70 -11.07 2.34
CA LEU A 311 -28.16 -9.78 2.76
C LEU A 311 -26.79 -9.55 2.13
N ILE A 312 -26.63 -8.41 1.46
CA ILE A 312 -25.37 -8.02 0.82
C ILE A 312 -24.71 -6.92 1.67
N SER A 313 -23.41 -7.00 1.86
CA SER A 313 -22.63 -5.95 2.54
C SER A 313 -22.03 -4.98 1.52
N ASN A 314 -22.25 -3.67 1.67
CA ASN A 314 -21.52 -2.65 0.87
C ASN A 314 -20.06 -2.46 1.35
N GLN A 315 -19.63 -3.16 2.41
CA GLN A 315 -18.35 -2.91 3.09
C GLN A 315 -17.11 -3.53 2.41
N MET A 316 -17.20 -3.97 1.16
CA MET A 316 -16.02 -4.44 0.42
C MET A 316 -15.89 -3.85 -0.99
N GLU A 317 -16.63 -2.77 -1.30
CA GLU A 317 -16.46 -2.10 -2.59
C GLU A 317 -15.17 -1.26 -2.73
N ASN A 318 -14.30 -1.22 -1.73
CA ASN A 318 -13.10 -0.37 -1.79
C ASN A 318 -11.76 -1.14 -1.75
N LEU A 319 -11.75 -2.48 -1.64
CA LEU A 319 -10.49 -3.23 -1.48
C LEU A 319 -10.31 -4.47 -2.36
N SER A 320 -11.38 -5.19 -2.73
CA SER A 320 -11.30 -6.16 -3.84
C SER A 320 -11.60 -5.49 -5.18
N ILE A 321 -12.40 -4.42 -5.13
CA ILE A 321 -12.78 -3.63 -6.29
C ILE A 321 -11.58 -2.93 -6.92
N VAL A 322 -10.55 -2.46 -6.23
CA VAL A 322 -9.47 -1.75 -6.96
C VAL A 322 -8.75 -2.67 -7.96
N ASN A 323 -8.43 -3.92 -7.61
CA ASN A 323 -7.78 -4.82 -8.56
C ASN A 323 -8.77 -5.46 -9.54
N ASP A 324 -9.95 -5.89 -9.07
CA ASP A 324 -10.99 -6.43 -9.97
C ASP A 324 -11.54 -5.34 -10.92
N THR A 325 -11.61 -4.07 -10.51
CA THR A 325 -12.09 -2.97 -11.37
C THR A 325 -11.02 -2.40 -12.27
N LEU A 326 -9.74 -2.41 -11.91
CA LEU A 326 -8.68 -2.08 -12.86
C LEU A 326 -8.60 -3.14 -13.97
N GLU A 327 -8.75 -4.44 -13.65
CA GLU A 327 -8.85 -5.51 -14.65
C GLU A 327 -10.14 -5.39 -15.50
N LEU A 328 -11.28 -5.03 -14.90
CA LEU A 328 -12.51 -4.74 -15.64
C LEU A 328 -12.39 -3.50 -16.53
N LEU A 329 -11.66 -2.47 -16.10
CA LEU A 329 -11.36 -1.28 -16.88
C LEU A 329 -10.46 -1.62 -18.07
N GLU A 330 -9.39 -2.37 -17.85
CA GLU A 330 -8.48 -2.82 -18.91
C GLU A 330 -9.19 -3.70 -19.95
N SER A 331 -9.99 -4.68 -19.50
CA SER A 331 -10.77 -5.52 -20.41
C SER A 331 -11.81 -4.72 -21.20
N SER A 332 -12.46 -3.73 -20.57
CA SER A 332 -13.42 -2.85 -21.23
C SER A 332 -12.76 -1.90 -22.25
N LEU A 333 -11.53 -1.45 -21.97
CA LEU A 333 -10.73 -0.67 -22.93
C LEU A 333 -10.31 -1.52 -24.13
N LYS A 334 -9.94 -2.79 -23.91
CA LYS A 334 -9.54 -3.75 -24.97
C LYS A 334 -10.73 -4.26 -25.80
N ALA A 335 -11.95 -4.22 -25.28
CA ALA A 335 -13.14 -4.74 -25.97
C ALA A 335 -13.54 -3.94 -27.23
N LYS A 336 -13.08 -2.70 -27.37
CA LYS A 336 -13.33 -1.85 -28.55
C LYS A 336 -12.02 -1.25 -29.07
N ASN A 337 -11.80 -1.31 -30.38
CA ASN A 337 -10.65 -0.68 -31.03
C ASN A 337 -10.74 0.86 -31.06
N HIS A 338 -11.95 1.40 -30.95
CA HIS A 338 -12.20 2.85 -30.97
C HIS A 338 -13.24 3.22 -29.91
N HIS A 339 -12.93 4.22 -29.10
CA HIS A 339 -13.84 4.74 -28.08
C HIS A 339 -14.19 6.20 -28.39
N SER A 340 -15.47 6.55 -28.31
CA SER A 340 -15.89 7.96 -28.35
C SER A 340 -15.55 8.67 -27.03
N ILE A 341 -15.60 10.01 -27.03
CA ILE A 341 -15.37 10.81 -25.81
C ILE A 341 -16.44 10.47 -24.76
N GLU A 342 -17.69 10.31 -25.18
CA GLU A 342 -18.81 9.87 -24.35
C GLU A 342 -18.57 8.48 -23.75
N ASP A 343 -18.14 7.50 -24.57
CA ASP A 343 -17.82 6.15 -24.10
C ASP A 343 -16.74 6.19 -23.01
N LEU A 344 -15.66 6.95 -23.23
CA LEU A 344 -14.56 7.08 -22.27
C LEU A 344 -15.00 7.79 -20.99
N CYS A 345 -15.82 8.83 -21.08
CA CYS A 345 -16.36 9.51 -19.90
C CYS A 345 -17.24 8.58 -19.05
N GLN A 346 -18.06 7.76 -19.70
CA GLN A 346 -18.92 6.79 -19.02
C GLN A 346 -18.10 5.66 -18.40
N LEU A 347 -17.10 5.17 -19.12
CA LEU A 347 -16.18 4.13 -18.65
C LEU A 347 -15.31 4.60 -17.48
N LEU A 348 -14.92 5.87 -17.45
CA LEU A 348 -14.12 6.47 -16.37
C LEU A 348 -14.92 7.00 -15.18
N SER A 349 -16.26 7.11 -15.28
CA SER A 349 -17.07 7.65 -14.18
C SER A 349 -16.91 6.95 -12.82
N PRO A 350 -16.68 5.62 -12.75
CA PRO A 350 -16.41 4.96 -11.47
C PRO A 350 -14.93 5.04 -11.02
N TYR A 351 -14.01 5.56 -11.86
CA TYR A 351 -12.56 5.58 -11.61
C TYR A 351 -12.04 7.00 -11.37
N GLN A 352 -12.32 7.53 -10.18
CA GLN A 352 -12.00 8.93 -9.86
C GLN A 352 -10.50 9.22 -9.80
N GLU A 353 -9.66 8.28 -9.35
CA GLU A 353 -8.21 8.50 -9.28
C GLU A 353 -7.57 8.60 -10.67
N ILE A 354 -7.95 7.72 -11.61
CA ILE A 354 -7.50 7.76 -13.01
C ILE A 354 -8.00 9.04 -13.68
N SER A 355 -9.24 9.43 -13.39
CA SER A 355 -9.86 10.66 -13.87
C SER A 355 -9.09 11.91 -13.42
N GLU A 356 -8.68 11.97 -12.15
CA GLU A 356 -7.88 13.08 -11.61
C GLU A 356 -6.47 13.11 -12.22
N GLU A 357 -5.84 11.96 -12.45
CA GLU A 357 -4.50 11.90 -13.03
C GLU A 357 -4.49 12.25 -14.52
N LEU A 358 -5.52 11.83 -15.28
CA LEU A 358 -5.74 12.30 -16.65
C LEU A 358 -5.92 13.81 -16.73
N CYS A 359 -6.67 14.39 -15.79
CA CYS A 359 -6.83 15.85 -15.67
C CYS A 359 -5.48 16.55 -15.42
N LYS A 360 -4.60 16.00 -14.57
CA LYS A 360 -3.25 16.54 -14.35
C LYS A 360 -2.39 16.41 -15.60
N LEU A 361 -2.40 15.25 -16.28
CA LEU A 361 -1.67 15.06 -17.53
C LEU A 361 -2.10 16.06 -18.60
N ALA A 362 -3.41 16.27 -18.75
CA ALA A 362 -3.95 17.26 -19.66
C ALA A 362 -3.54 18.69 -19.27
N SER A 363 -3.54 19.00 -17.96
CA SER A 363 -3.11 20.30 -17.44
C SER A 363 -1.65 20.58 -17.77
N ASN A 364 -0.77 19.58 -17.63
CA ASN A 364 0.65 19.70 -17.94
C ASN A 364 0.93 19.82 -19.46
N ALA A 365 0.06 19.23 -20.29
CA ALA A 365 0.13 19.37 -21.74
C ALA A 365 -0.46 20.71 -22.24
N ASN A 366 -1.16 21.45 -21.37
CA ASN A 366 -1.83 22.67 -21.74
C ASN A 366 -0.84 23.86 -21.83
N ARG A 367 -0.73 24.45 -23.02
CA ARG A 367 0.15 25.61 -23.28
C ARG A 367 -0.29 26.88 -22.55
N THR A 368 -1.54 26.95 -22.06
CA THR A 368 -2.07 28.12 -21.34
C THR A 368 -1.92 28.04 -19.82
N GLU A 369 -1.25 26.99 -19.30
CA GLU A 369 -1.02 26.74 -17.86
C GLU A 369 -2.29 26.67 -16.98
N GLN A 370 -3.47 26.61 -17.60
CA GLN A 370 -4.73 26.47 -16.88
C GLN A 370 -4.94 25.03 -16.43
N SER A 371 -5.33 24.86 -15.17
CA SER A 371 -5.66 23.56 -14.58
C SER A 371 -6.97 23.02 -15.12
N ILE A 372 -6.92 21.81 -15.66
CA ILE A 372 -8.06 21.06 -16.16
C ILE A 372 -8.61 20.22 -15.00
N HIS A 373 -9.91 20.37 -14.72
CA HIS A 373 -10.60 19.64 -13.65
C HIS A 373 -11.72 18.73 -14.16
N SER A 374 -12.02 18.78 -15.46
CA SER A 374 -13.06 17.98 -16.08
C SER A 374 -12.43 16.88 -16.93
N VAL A 375 -12.80 15.61 -16.65
CA VAL A 375 -12.32 14.43 -17.40
C VAL A 375 -12.67 14.54 -18.87
N ARG A 376 -13.88 15.01 -19.19
CA ARG A 376 -14.29 15.25 -20.58
C ARG A 376 -13.36 16.23 -21.30
N HIS A 377 -13.01 17.32 -20.62
CA HIS A 377 -12.07 18.31 -21.16
C HIS A 377 -10.65 17.72 -21.29
N ALA A 378 -10.22 16.91 -20.32
CA ALA A 378 -8.94 16.21 -20.37
C ALA A 378 -8.86 15.25 -21.57
N ILE A 379 -9.91 14.45 -21.82
CA ILE A 379 -9.98 13.54 -22.98
C ILE A 379 -9.96 14.32 -24.29
N MET A 380 -10.69 15.44 -24.38
CA MET A 380 -10.66 16.30 -25.58
C MET A 380 -9.26 16.84 -25.87
N MET A 381 -8.52 17.25 -24.84
CA MET A 381 -7.16 17.78 -24.97
C MET A 381 -6.12 16.71 -25.31
N LEU A 382 -6.22 15.54 -24.68
CA LEU A 382 -5.27 14.43 -24.87
C LEU A 382 -5.56 13.64 -26.15
N GLY A 383 -6.82 13.63 -26.59
CA GLY A 383 -7.33 12.93 -27.77
C GLY A 383 -7.86 11.53 -27.43
N ALA A 384 -9.06 11.20 -27.94
CA ALA A 384 -9.76 9.94 -27.65
C ALA A 384 -8.99 8.67 -28.06
N ILE A 385 -8.08 8.76 -29.03
CA ILE A 385 -7.23 7.63 -29.46
C ILE A 385 -6.10 7.38 -28.44
N ARG A 386 -5.53 8.44 -27.86
CA ARG A 386 -4.41 8.34 -26.92
C ARG A 386 -4.87 8.06 -25.50
N THR A 387 -6.07 8.50 -25.12
CA THR A 387 -6.61 8.33 -23.78
C THR A 387 -6.59 6.87 -23.28
N PRO A 388 -7.04 5.85 -24.05
CA PRO A 388 -6.94 4.45 -23.63
C PRO A 388 -5.51 4.02 -23.27
N LEU A 389 -4.53 4.41 -24.08
CA LEU A 389 -3.12 4.10 -23.83
C LEU A 389 -2.59 4.83 -22.58
N LEU A 390 -2.98 6.08 -22.39
CA LEU A 390 -2.63 6.83 -21.18
C LEU A 390 -3.23 6.20 -19.92
N ILE A 391 -4.47 5.71 -19.99
CA ILE A 391 -5.10 4.97 -18.88
C ILE A 391 -4.30 3.69 -18.60
N GLN A 392 -4.01 2.88 -19.62
CA GLN A 392 -3.23 1.65 -19.44
C GLN A 392 -1.84 1.93 -18.84
N LYS A 393 -1.17 2.99 -19.28
CA LYS A 393 0.10 3.45 -18.71
C LYS A 393 -0.04 3.79 -17.22
N LEU A 394 -1.09 4.50 -16.83
CA LEU A 394 -1.37 4.83 -15.43
C LEU A 394 -1.61 3.56 -14.60
N ILE A 395 -2.38 2.60 -15.12
CA ILE A 395 -2.65 1.32 -14.44
C ILE A 395 -1.35 0.55 -14.19
N LEU A 396 -0.48 0.44 -15.21
CA LEU A 396 0.81 -0.23 -15.06
C LEU A 396 1.74 0.47 -14.06
N GLN A 397 1.70 1.80 -14.01
CA GLN A 397 2.44 2.56 -13.00
C GLN A 397 1.91 2.27 -11.59
N MET A 398 0.59 2.20 -11.41
CA MET A 398 -0.02 1.82 -10.14
C MET A 398 0.37 0.40 -9.73
N GLN A 399 0.29 -0.58 -10.65
CA GLN A 399 0.68 -1.96 -10.39
C GLN A 399 2.17 -2.10 -10.00
N LEU A 400 3.06 -1.33 -10.64
CA LEU A 400 4.47 -1.28 -10.28
C LEU A 400 4.69 -0.72 -8.86
N GLU A 401 3.92 0.29 -8.46
CA GLU A 401 3.94 0.82 -7.08
C GLU A 401 3.41 -0.19 -6.05
N GLU A 402 2.47 -1.04 -6.46
CA GLU A 402 1.89 -2.10 -5.62
C GLU A 402 2.86 -3.25 -5.34
N LEU A 403 3.89 -3.47 -6.19
CA LEU A 403 4.89 -4.53 -5.98
C LEU A 403 5.66 -4.41 -4.66
N GLY A 404 5.66 -3.24 -4.02
CA GLY A 404 6.20 -3.06 -2.67
C GLY A 404 7.72 -3.20 -2.57
N ILE A 405 8.47 -3.00 -3.66
CA ILE A 405 9.91 -3.23 -3.67
C ILE A 405 10.65 -2.28 -2.70
N SER A 406 11.58 -2.82 -1.91
CA SER A 406 12.43 -2.01 -1.03
C SER A 406 13.22 -0.98 -1.85
N GLN A 407 13.28 0.27 -1.40
CA GLN A 407 13.87 1.39 -2.14
C GLN A 407 13.20 1.67 -3.51
N TRP A 408 11.91 1.35 -3.66
CA TRP A 408 11.13 1.65 -4.86
C TRP A 408 11.34 3.06 -5.39
N PHE A 409 11.52 4.08 -4.54
CA PHE A 409 11.79 5.44 -4.99
C PHE A 409 13.05 5.58 -5.89
N LEU A 410 14.09 4.75 -5.67
CA LEU A 410 15.29 4.72 -6.53
C LEU A 410 15.02 4.01 -7.86
N LEU A 411 14.27 2.91 -7.81
CA LEU A 411 13.89 2.16 -9.02
C LEU A 411 12.87 2.91 -9.87
N LYS A 412 11.90 3.58 -9.23
CA LYS A 412 10.88 4.42 -9.85
C LYS A 412 11.51 5.51 -10.70
N ALA A 413 12.57 6.15 -10.22
CA ALA A 413 13.31 7.14 -11.02
C ALA A 413 13.88 6.50 -12.29
N LYS A 414 14.58 5.36 -12.18
CA LYS A 414 15.15 4.65 -13.34
C LYS A 414 14.09 4.16 -14.33
N VAL A 415 12.99 3.61 -13.84
CA VAL A 415 11.87 3.14 -14.66
C VAL A 415 11.22 4.31 -15.39
N ASN A 416 10.89 5.40 -14.68
CA ASN A 416 10.31 6.60 -15.29
C ASN A 416 11.25 7.22 -16.34
N SER A 417 12.55 7.26 -16.04
CA SER A 417 13.59 7.70 -16.96
C SER A 417 13.66 6.85 -18.22
N LEU A 418 13.51 5.53 -18.09
CA LEU A 418 13.48 4.61 -19.23
C LEU A 418 12.21 4.78 -20.07
N VAL A 419 11.04 4.93 -19.43
CA VAL A 419 9.77 5.22 -20.12
C VAL A 419 9.87 6.53 -20.89
N SER A 420 10.33 7.61 -20.25
CA SER A 420 10.53 8.91 -20.89
C SER A 420 11.50 8.83 -22.07
N ALA A 421 12.57 8.04 -21.97
CA ALA A 421 13.50 7.83 -23.06
C ALA A 421 12.84 7.11 -24.26
N ALA A 422 12.11 6.02 -24.00
CA ALA A 422 11.40 5.28 -25.03
C ALA A 422 10.33 6.16 -25.71
N GLU A 423 9.54 6.90 -24.93
CA GLU A 423 8.54 7.83 -25.46
C GLU A 423 9.17 8.92 -26.31
N LYS A 424 10.32 9.46 -25.88
CA LYS A 424 11.08 10.46 -26.63
C LYS A 424 11.59 9.91 -27.97
N ALA A 425 12.10 8.67 -27.97
CA ALA A 425 12.57 8.00 -29.18
C ALA A 425 11.43 7.75 -30.19
N ALA A 426 10.21 7.55 -29.70
CA ALA A 426 9.02 7.32 -30.50
C ALA A 426 8.38 8.61 -31.08
N GLN A 427 8.78 9.81 -30.64
CA GLN A 427 8.07 11.07 -31.00
C GLN A 427 8.03 11.40 -32.49
N GLN A 428 9.00 10.91 -33.28
CA GLN A 428 9.19 11.33 -34.69
C GLN A 428 8.84 10.24 -35.71
N ILE A 429 8.31 9.12 -35.25
CA ILE A 429 7.95 7.98 -36.10
C ILE A 429 6.44 7.76 -36.10
N TYR A 430 5.93 7.22 -37.22
CA TYR A 430 4.49 7.01 -37.43
C TYR A 430 4.05 5.56 -37.20
N ASP A 431 5.01 4.66 -37.00
CA ASP A 431 4.76 3.22 -36.90
C ASP A 431 4.02 2.85 -35.60
N PHE A 432 4.18 3.66 -34.55
CA PHE A 432 3.55 3.49 -33.24
C PHE A 432 3.53 4.81 -32.47
N LEU A 433 2.63 4.92 -31.51
CA LEU A 433 2.51 6.05 -30.61
C LEU A 433 3.55 5.99 -29.49
N PRO A 434 4.00 7.14 -28.96
CA PRO A 434 4.91 7.17 -27.81
C PRO A 434 4.40 6.36 -26.61
N GLU A 435 3.11 6.47 -26.30
CA GLU A 435 2.51 5.75 -25.17
C GLU A 435 2.65 4.23 -25.29
N GLU A 436 2.64 3.67 -26.51
CA GLU A 436 2.85 2.23 -26.73
C GLU A 436 4.25 1.80 -26.34
N ALA A 437 5.26 2.61 -26.65
CA ALA A 437 6.64 2.39 -26.22
C ALA A 437 6.78 2.48 -24.69
N GLY A 438 6.10 3.45 -24.07
CA GLY A 438 6.06 3.61 -22.61
C GLY A 438 5.40 2.43 -21.90
N ILE A 439 4.25 1.96 -22.40
CA ILE A 439 3.53 0.77 -21.91
C ILE A 439 4.42 -0.47 -22.02
N CYS A 440 5.11 -0.65 -23.16
CA CYS A 440 6.03 -1.77 -23.36
C CYS A 440 7.13 -1.82 -22.30
N ILE A 441 7.75 -0.67 -21.97
CA ILE A 441 8.76 -0.59 -20.92
C ILE A 441 8.18 -0.89 -19.54
N LEU A 442 7.01 -0.34 -19.22
CA LEU A 442 6.36 -0.55 -17.92
C LEU A 442 6.01 -2.03 -17.73
N GLN A 443 5.43 -2.68 -18.74
CA GLN A 443 5.10 -4.10 -18.71
C GLN A 443 6.35 -4.98 -18.57
N TYR A 444 7.43 -4.64 -19.30
CA TYR A 444 8.70 -5.35 -19.19
C TYR A 444 9.29 -5.23 -17.78
N CYS A 445 9.36 -4.01 -17.23
CA CYS A 445 9.80 -3.78 -15.85
C CYS A 445 8.92 -4.52 -14.84
N LEU A 446 7.58 -4.47 -15.00
CA LEU A 446 6.64 -5.12 -14.10
C LEU A 446 6.86 -6.63 -14.07
N THR A 447 7.05 -7.25 -15.23
CA THR A 447 7.27 -8.69 -15.36
C THR A 447 8.57 -9.11 -14.67
N VAL A 448 9.67 -8.44 -15.02
CA VAL A 448 11.01 -8.67 -14.42
C VAL A 448 10.96 -8.50 -12.89
N LEU A 449 10.28 -7.47 -12.40
CA LEU A 449 10.20 -7.17 -10.97
C LEU A 449 9.26 -8.13 -10.21
N THR A 450 8.20 -8.60 -10.86
CA THR A 450 7.27 -9.59 -10.27
C THR A 450 7.94 -10.95 -10.14
N GLU A 451 8.72 -11.35 -11.15
CA GLU A 451 9.46 -12.61 -11.14
C GLU A 451 10.64 -12.58 -10.15
N THR A 452 11.32 -11.44 -10.01
CA THR A 452 12.40 -11.25 -9.02
C THR A 452 11.93 -11.09 -7.58
N ASN A 453 10.68 -10.69 -7.31
CA ASN A 453 10.15 -10.56 -5.94
C ASN A 453 10.16 -11.89 -5.14
N LYS A 454 10.52 -13.01 -5.77
CA LYS A 454 10.81 -14.31 -5.13
C LYS A 454 12.24 -14.44 -4.58
N ILE A 455 13.13 -13.48 -4.84
CA ILE A 455 14.55 -13.48 -4.45
C ILE A 455 14.89 -12.11 -3.83
N PRO A 456 15.59 -12.04 -2.68
CA PRO A 456 15.96 -10.76 -2.08
C PRO A 456 16.94 -10.00 -3.00
N LEU A 457 16.44 -8.97 -3.68
CA LEU A 457 17.24 -8.04 -4.47
C LEU A 457 18.27 -7.33 -3.58
N LYS A 458 19.55 -7.69 -3.72
CA LYS A 458 20.62 -6.77 -3.36
C LYS A 458 20.67 -5.71 -4.45
N ILE A 459 19.95 -4.61 -4.26
CA ILE A 459 20.19 -3.39 -5.05
C ILE A 459 21.60 -2.94 -4.66
N THR A 460 22.61 -3.38 -5.41
CA THR A 460 24.00 -3.05 -5.16
C THR A 460 24.18 -1.57 -5.43
N ASN A 461 24.38 -0.78 -4.38
CA ASN A 461 24.99 0.53 -4.51
C ASN A 461 26.40 0.34 -5.07
N PHE A 462 26.64 0.84 -6.28
CA PHE A 462 27.95 1.25 -6.76
C PHE A 462 29.14 0.28 -6.62
N ASP A 463 28.94 -1.04 -6.64
CA ASP A 463 30.07 -1.96 -6.81
C ASP A 463 30.39 -2.12 -8.29
N THR A 464 31.44 -1.45 -8.72
CA THR A 464 32.00 -1.38 -10.08
C THR A 464 32.53 -2.72 -10.63
N LYS A 465 32.27 -3.84 -9.94
CA LYS A 465 32.89 -5.15 -10.22
C LYS A 465 31.90 -6.28 -10.50
N ALA A 466 30.58 -6.07 -10.40
CA ALA A 466 29.61 -7.09 -10.79
C ALA A 466 29.58 -7.20 -12.33
N VAL A 467 29.75 -8.42 -12.85
CA VAL A 467 29.66 -8.73 -14.28
C VAL A 467 28.22 -8.45 -14.72
N LEU A 468 27.99 -7.26 -15.28
CA LEU A 468 26.68 -6.81 -15.72
C LEU A 468 26.24 -7.61 -16.95
N GLY A 469 24.96 -8.02 -16.95
CA GLY A 469 24.29 -8.54 -18.13
C GLY A 469 24.28 -7.55 -19.30
N SER A 470 23.72 -7.96 -20.44
CA SER A 470 23.64 -7.13 -21.66
C SER A 470 23.06 -5.72 -21.37
N PRO A 471 23.62 -4.63 -21.93
CA PRO A 471 23.10 -3.26 -21.72
C PRO A 471 21.74 -3.03 -22.41
N PHE A 472 21.30 -4.00 -23.22
CA PHE A 472 20.00 -4.07 -23.87
C PHE A 472 18.90 -4.68 -22.99
N LEU A 473 19.16 -4.91 -21.69
CA LEU A 473 18.23 -5.56 -20.77
C LEU A 473 17.79 -4.59 -19.67
N ALA A 474 16.49 -4.62 -19.35
CA ALA A 474 15.94 -3.85 -18.23
C ALA A 474 16.53 -4.32 -16.88
N GLU A 475 16.81 -5.62 -16.76
CA GLU A 475 17.49 -6.27 -15.64
C GLU A 475 18.81 -5.57 -15.30
N SER A 476 19.59 -5.17 -16.31
CA SER A 476 20.88 -4.49 -16.16
C SER A 476 20.75 -3.08 -15.57
N LEU A 477 19.67 -2.37 -15.94
CA LEU A 477 19.34 -1.05 -15.40
C LEU A 477 18.85 -1.15 -13.95
N LEU A 478 18.01 -2.15 -13.68
CA LEU A 478 17.40 -2.41 -12.38
C LEU A 478 18.38 -3.04 -11.38
N GLY A 479 19.51 -3.58 -11.84
CA GLY A 479 20.56 -4.17 -10.99
C GLY A 479 20.29 -5.62 -10.60
N ILE A 480 19.71 -6.39 -11.51
CA ILE A 480 19.33 -7.79 -11.31
C ILE A 480 20.42 -8.69 -11.90
N GLU A 481 21.02 -9.55 -11.08
CA GLU A 481 22.22 -10.34 -11.43
C GLU A 481 21.97 -11.52 -12.38
N GLN A 482 20.72 -12.01 -12.49
CA GLN A 482 20.38 -13.11 -13.39
C GLN A 482 19.36 -12.66 -14.45
N PRO A 483 19.62 -12.90 -15.75
CA PRO A 483 18.63 -12.67 -16.79
C PRO A 483 17.47 -13.64 -16.56
N ILE A 484 16.25 -13.12 -16.47
CA ILE A 484 15.05 -13.94 -16.32
C ILE A 484 14.53 -14.24 -17.72
N ASP A 485 14.05 -15.46 -17.93
CA ASP A 485 13.39 -15.82 -19.18
C ASP A 485 11.95 -15.30 -19.16
N VAL A 486 11.80 -14.06 -19.61
CA VAL A 486 10.55 -13.28 -19.62
C VAL A 486 9.50 -13.87 -20.57
N THR A 487 9.85 -14.92 -21.33
CA THR A 487 8.98 -15.59 -22.32
C THR A 487 7.92 -16.52 -21.70
N SER A 488 7.93 -16.74 -20.38
CA SER A 488 7.09 -17.74 -19.71
C SER A 488 5.92 -17.19 -18.87
N SER A 489 5.74 -15.87 -18.79
CA SER A 489 4.72 -15.22 -17.97
C SER A 489 3.85 -14.22 -18.75
N ASN A 490 2.76 -13.74 -18.12
CA ASN A 490 1.60 -12.98 -18.62
C ASN A 490 1.83 -11.76 -19.57
N MET A 491 3.04 -11.51 -20.07
CA MET A 491 3.39 -10.50 -21.09
C MET A 491 2.55 -10.60 -22.37
N HIS A 492 2.16 -11.81 -22.76
CA HIS A 492 1.43 -12.07 -24.02
C HIS A 492 0.02 -11.44 -24.08
N GLU A 493 -0.59 -11.09 -22.94
CA GLU A 493 -1.96 -10.58 -22.90
C GLU A 493 -2.07 -9.06 -23.12
N HIS A 494 -0.96 -8.30 -23.04
CA HIS A 494 -0.97 -6.83 -23.00
C HIS A 494 -0.09 -6.13 -24.05
N LEU A 495 0.74 -6.84 -24.80
CA LEU A 495 1.64 -6.27 -25.81
C LEU A 495 1.36 -6.81 -27.22
N SER A 496 1.60 -5.98 -28.23
CA SER A 496 1.53 -6.41 -29.63
C SER A 496 2.67 -7.39 -29.96
N LYS A 497 2.51 -8.16 -31.03
CA LYS A 497 3.51 -9.14 -31.48
C LYS A 497 4.85 -8.47 -31.80
N GLU A 498 4.80 -7.25 -32.33
CA GLU A 498 5.96 -6.45 -32.70
C GLU A 498 6.78 -6.06 -31.46
N TRP A 499 6.13 -5.57 -30.39
CA TRP A 499 6.79 -5.22 -29.13
C TRP A 499 7.37 -6.44 -28.42
N LEU A 500 6.64 -7.56 -28.38
CA LEU A 500 7.14 -8.82 -27.82
C LEU A 500 8.36 -9.34 -28.58
N SER A 501 8.30 -9.36 -29.92
CA SER A 501 9.42 -9.76 -30.76
C SER A 501 10.65 -8.86 -30.55
N ALA A 502 10.43 -7.57 -30.26
CA ALA A 502 11.50 -6.63 -30.00
C ALA A 502 12.21 -6.95 -28.68
N ILE A 503 11.47 -7.22 -27.60
CA ILE A 503 12.04 -7.65 -26.31
C ILE A 503 12.81 -8.96 -26.47
N GLU A 504 12.23 -9.96 -27.12
CA GLU A 504 12.89 -11.25 -27.34
C GLU A 504 14.20 -11.12 -28.12
N THR A 505 14.21 -10.27 -29.15
CA THR A 505 15.40 -10.03 -29.98
C THR A 505 16.50 -9.33 -29.18
N LEU A 506 16.15 -8.42 -28.27
CA LEU A 506 17.11 -7.76 -27.38
C LEU A 506 17.65 -8.71 -26.30
N GLN A 507 16.88 -9.72 -25.89
CA GLN A 507 17.27 -10.74 -24.91
C GLN A 507 18.19 -11.81 -25.49
N LYS A 508 17.90 -12.28 -26.71
CA LYS A 508 18.74 -13.22 -27.45
C LYS A 508 19.99 -12.47 -27.90
N LYS A 509 21.04 -12.50 -27.09
CA LYS A 509 22.37 -11.91 -27.39
C LYS A 509 23.09 -12.65 -28.53
N SER A 510 22.38 -13.03 -29.59
CA SER A 510 22.91 -13.73 -30.76
C SER A 510 23.39 -12.73 -31.79
N ILE A 511 24.69 -12.47 -31.69
CA ILE A 511 25.56 -11.97 -32.73
C ILE A 511 25.48 -12.94 -33.91
N ASP A 512 24.68 -12.60 -34.92
CA ASP A 512 24.86 -13.09 -36.30
C ASP A 512 24.12 -12.19 -37.32
N VAL A 513 24.02 -10.90 -37.02
CA VAL A 513 23.21 -9.95 -37.79
C VAL A 513 24.08 -8.80 -38.30
N THR A 514 25.04 -9.12 -39.16
CA THR A 514 25.70 -8.10 -40.00
C THR A 514 24.81 -7.63 -41.16
N THR A 515 23.60 -8.19 -41.34
CA THR A 515 22.75 -7.94 -42.52
C THR A 515 21.24 -7.72 -42.28
N GLN A 516 20.64 -7.95 -41.10
CA GLN A 516 19.21 -7.64 -40.92
C GLN A 516 19.00 -6.20 -40.45
N LEU A 517 18.09 -5.51 -41.14
CA LEU A 517 17.45 -4.29 -40.65
C LEU A 517 16.53 -4.68 -39.48
N PHE A 518 16.79 -4.12 -38.30
CA PHE A 518 15.88 -4.26 -37.17
C PHE A 518 14.64 -3.40 -37.38
N SER A 519 13.53 -3.77 -36.73
CA SER A 519 12.31 -2.96 -36.74
C SER A 519 12.50 -1.67 -35.93
N ASN A 520 11.68 -0.66 -36.20
CA ASN A 520 11.66 0.57 -35.40
C ASN A 520 11.34 0.32 -33.92
N HIS A 521 10.59 -0.74 -33.61
CA HIS A 521 10.29 -1.19 -32.25
C HIS A 521 11.57 -1.60 -31.51
N ILE A 522 12.44 -2.40 -32.15
CA ILE A 522 13.74 -2.82 -31.60
C ILE A 522 14.64 -1.62 -31.40
N TYR A 523 14.75 -0.75 -32.41
CA TYR A 523 15.58 0.46 -32.31
C TYR A 523 15.12 1.37 -31.18
N CYS A 524 13.80 1.54 -30.99
CA CYS A 524 13.22 2.39 -29.95
C CYS A 524 13.55 1.86 -28.54
N LEU A 525 13.31 0.57 -28.27
CA LEU A 525 13.63 -0.02 -26.97
C LEU A 525 15.15 -0.05 -26.73
N GLY A 526 15.91 -0.45 -27.75
CA GLY A 526 17.36 -0.57 -27.67
C GLY A 526 18.03 0.77 -27.38
N ILE A 527 17.69 1.83 -28.11
CA ILE A 527 18.29 3.15 -27.88
C ILE A 527 17.93 3.67 -26.48
N ALA A 528 16.68 3.53 -26.05
CA ALA A 528 16.24 3.97 -24.72
C ALA A 528 16.99 3.25 -23.59
N LEU A 529 17.10 1.91 -23.66
CA LEU A 529 17.83 1.09 -22.68
C LEU A 529 19.32 1.45 -22.63
N LEU A 530 19.96 1.59 -23.79
CA LEU A 530 21.37 1.96 -23.88
C LEU A 530 21.64 3.35 -23.30
N THR A 531 20.84 4.35 -23.68
CA THR A 531 21.04 5.73 -23.23
C THR A 531 20.72 5.91 -21.75
N THR A 532 19.67 5.28 -21.26
CA THR A 532 19.34 5.35 -19.82
C THR A 532 20.38 4.62 -19.00
N ASN A 533 20.89 3.45 -19.45
CA ASN A 533 22.03 2.80 -18.80
C ASN A 533 23.28 3.69 -18.80
N LYS A 534 23.59 4.39 -19.90
CA LYS A 534 24.72 5.32 -19.99
C LYS A 534 24.57 6.52 -19.04
N ILE A 535 23.36 7.06 -18.87
CA ILE A 535 23.08 8.14 -17.91
C ILE A 535 23.34 7.67 -16.46
N TYR A 536 22.88 6.47 -16.10
CA TYR A 536 23.07 5.94 -14.75
C TYR A 536 24.44 5.26 -14.52
N LYS A 537 25.20 4.98 -15.59
CA LYS A 537 26.56 4.40 -15.57
C LYS A 537 27.45 5.09 -16.61
N PRO A 538 27.91 6.33 -16.35
CA PRO A 538 28.67 7.12 -17.31
C PRO A 538 30.01 6.48 -17.71
N GLU A 539 30.60 5.66 -16.84
CA GLU A 539 31.86 4.93 -17.07
C GLU A 539 31.73 3.82 -18.13
N TYR A 540 30.52 3.41 -18.48
CA TYR A 540 30.28 2.35 -19.47
C TYR A 540 30.60 2.83 -20.89
N ASN A 541 31.57 2.22 -21.55
CA ASN A 541 31.89 2.53 -22.95
C ASN A 541 31.15 1.59 -23.90
N PHE A 542 30.49 2.14 -24.91
CA PHE A 542 29.83 1.37 -25.96
C PHE A 542 30.87 0.61 -26.78
N ASP A 543 30.65 -0.68 -26.98
CA ASP A 543 31.45 -1.50 -27.89
C ASP A 543 31.11 -1.20 -29.37
N ALA A 544 31.90 -1.76 -30.29
CA ALA A 544 31.72 -1.52 -31.73
C ALA A 544 30.31 -1.91 -32.22
N TYR A 545 29.75 -3.00 -31.68
CA TYR A 545 28.40 -3.46 -32.00
C TYR A 545 27.33 -2.48 -31.54
N THR A 546 27.43 -2.00 -30.29
CA THR A 546 26.49 -1.05 -29.71
C THR A 546 26.53 0.28 -30.46
N ASN A 547 27.72 0.75 -30.88
CA ASN A 547 27.86 1.95 -31.70
C ASN A 547 27.22 1.80 -33.08
N ASP A 548 27.40 0.65 -33.76
CA ASP A 548 26.72 0.36 -35.02
C ASP A 548 25.19 0.35 -34.85
N PHE A 549 24.69 -0.32 -33.79
CA PHE A 549 23.26 -0.33 -33.45
C PHE A 549 22.71 1.08 -33.24
N ILE A 550 23.39 1.91 -32.43
CA ILE A 550 22.97 3.30 -32.16
C ILE A 550 22.93 4.11 -33.46
N SER A 551 23.94 3.98 -34.32
CA SER A 551 23.99 4.72 -35.59
C SER A 551 22.79 4.39 -36.50
N LYS A 552 22.41 3.11 -36.57
CA LYS A 552 21.24 2.63 -37.30
C LYS A 552 19.94 3.07 -36.63
N ALA A 553 19.87 3.05 -35.29
CA ALA A 553 18.71 3.50 -34.53
C ALA A 553 18.44 5.00 -34.74
N LEU A 554 19.47 5.85 -34.64
CA LEU A 554 19.34 7.29 -34.86
C LEU A 554 18.79 7.59 -36.27
N LYS A 555 19.31 6.90 -37.29
CA LYS A 555 18.85 7.06 -38.67
C LYS A 555 17.39 6.64 -38.85
N ASN A 556 17.01 5.46 -38.35
CA ASN A 556 15.67 4.91 -38.55
C ASN A 556 14.60 5.63 -37.72
N LEU A 557 14.94 6.06 -36.50
CA LEU A 557 14.05 6.82 -35.61
C LEU A 557 14.06 8.33 -35.90
N LYS A 558 14.79 8.78 -36.94
CA LYS A 558 14.95 10.19 -37.34
C LYS A 558 15.52 11.11 -36.25
N LEU A 559 16.29 10.56 -35.32
CA LEU A 559 16.96 11.32 -34.27
C LEU A 559 18.22 11.98 -34.84
N THR A 560 18.45 13.25 -34.51
CA THR A 560 19.52 14.06 -35.14
C THR A 560 20.92 13.57 -34.80
N THR A 561 21.26 13.48 -33.51
CA THR A 561 22.53 12.94 -33.00
C THR A 561 22.29 12.27 -31.64
N LEU A 562 23.21 11.39 -31.24
CA LEU A 562 23.19 10.80 -29.89
C LEU A 562 23.26 11.87 -28.80
N ASP A 563 24.12 12.86 -28.97
CA ASP A 563 24.31 13.95 -28.00
C ASP A 563 23.05 14.81 -27.84
N ASN A 564 22.39 15.15 -28.96
CA ASN A 564 21.13 15.90 -28.91
C ASN A 564 20.02 15.09 -28.24
N TYR A 565 19.97 13.78 -28.51
CA TYR A 565 19.01 12.90 -27.85
C TYR A 565 19.28 12.82 -26.34
N LEU A 566 20.52 12.55 -25.92
CA LEU A 566 20.94 12.55 -24.52
C LEU A 566 20.68 13.89 -23.81
N HIS A 567 20.93 15.00 -24.49
CA HIS A 567 20.63 16.33 -23.96
C HIS A 567 19.13 16.53 -23.75
N SER A 568 18.30 16.12 -24.71
CA SER A 568 16.84 16.19 -24.56
C SER A 568 16.31 15.28 -23.45
N LEU A 569 17.01 14.20 -23.12
CA LEU A 569 16.69 13.38 -21.94
C LEU A 569 17.07 14.11 -20.64
N SER A 570 18.21 14.80 -20.59
CA SER A 570 18.62 15.56 -19.41
C SER A 570 17.63 16.66 -18.99
N GLU A 571 16.91 17.25 -19.96
CA GLU A 571 15.84 18.24 -19.72
C GLU A 571 14.59 17.64 -19.07
N LEU A 572 14.36 16.32 -19.15
CA LEU A 572 13.20 15.63 -18.57
C LEU A 572 13.36 15.34 -17.06
N HIS A 573 14.26 16.05 -16.38
CA HIS A 573 14.53 15.93 -14.94
C HIS A 573 14.72 14.48 -14.47
N PHE A 574 15.75 13.81 -14.99
CA PHE A 574 16.27 12.55 -14.44
C PHE A 574 16.83 12.83 -13.03
N ASN A 575 15.94 13.00 -12.06
CA ASN A 575 16.25 13.45 -10.70
C ASN A 575 17.10 12.40 -10.01
N ASN A 576 18.40 12.68 -9.95
CA ASN A 576 19.41 12.32 -8.93
C ASN A 576 20.84 12.20 -9.49
N TYR A 577 21.16 12.69 -10.70
CA TYR A 577 22.54 12.62 -11.22
C TYR A 577 23.09 13.86 -11.93
N ILE A 578 22.45 15.04 -11.80
CA ILE A 578 23.08 16.28 -12.25
C ILE A 578 23.78 16.96 -11.06
N ASN A 579 24.93 16.41 -10.67
CA ASN A 579 26.05 17.23 -10.24
C ASN A 579 27.06 17.19 -11.38
N PHE A 580 27.03 18.19 -12.26
CA PHE A 580 28.19 18.54 -13.06
C PHE A 580 29.09 19.42 -12.20
N ASN A 581 30.31 18.93 -11.97
CA ASN A 581 31.45 19.55 -11.28
C ASN A 581 31.40 19.56 -9.75
#